data_AF-A0A7V3HBA5-F1
#
_entry.id   AF-A0A7V3HBA5-F1
#
_cell.length_a   1.000
_cell.length_b   1.000
_cell.length_c   1.000
_cell.angle_alpha   90.00
_cell.angle_beta   90.00
_cell.angle_gamma   90.00
#
_symmetry.space_group_name_H-M   'P 1'
#
loop_
_entity.id
_entity.type
_entity.pdbx_description
1 polymer ?
#
loop_
_entity_poly.entity_id
_entity_poly.type
_entity_poly.pdbx_seq_one_letter_code
_entity_poly.pdbx_strand_id
1 'polypeptide(L)'
;MEEHKPILFLMTDGSGRCGARTDYSRACAQRAGATASGIFGLASDRCWYDAILSGDLSLFRTVVDAVVEIGAAQTSPLLVSDAVDGYNPMHDLCEATVAAAVAKLRLMGLPATHLVARAVPGSGGRCVVDAPVEGGHLRRKLAAIAAYAPLAEEVARVLGEEPEALHRERLFQPSFEWPDVWTPEWERIGAERVAASKYARPIEYVRHVRPIARALLCSPARAATQAEHATCES
;
A
#
# COMPACT_ATOMS: atom_id res chain seq x y z
N MET A 1 -3.76 -15.27 3.31
CA MET A 1 -2.82 -15.61 2.19
C MET A 1 -2.85 -17.09 1.80
N GLU A 2 -2.80 -18.02 2.76
CA GLU A 2 -2.72 -19.47 2.47
C GLU A 2 -3.86 -20.04 1.62
N GLU A 3 -5.07 -19.52 1.79
CA GLU A 3 -6.26 -19.95 1.05
C GLU A 3 -6.28 -19.41 -0.39
N HIS A 4 -6.04 -18.11 -0.55
CA HIS A 4 -6.22 -17.39 -1.81
C HIS A 4 -4.94 -17.31 -2.66
N LYS A 5 -3.78 -17.67 -2.10
CA LYS A 5 -2.46 -17.69 -2.77
C LYS A 5 -2.19 -16.44 -3.62
N PRO A 6 -2.25 -15.23 -3.03
CA PRO A 6 -2.26 -13.99 -3.78
C PRO A 6 -0.90 -13.70 -4.44
N ILE A 7 -0.92 -12.81 -5.42
CA ILE A 7 0.28 -12.16 -5.96
C ILE A 7 0.56 -10.92 -5.10
N LEU A 8 1.78 -10.81 -4.57
CA LEU A 8 2.19 -9.73 -3.68
C LEU A 8 3.04 -8.69 -4.40
N PHE A 9 2.66 -7.44 -4.20
CA PHE A 9 3.39 -6.26 -4.62
C PHE A 9 3.96 -5.60 -3.37
N LEU A 10 5.29 -5.47 -3.30
CA LEU A 10 5.96 -4.79 -2.20
C LEU A 10 6.66 -3.55 -2.78
N MET A 11 6.17 -2.36 -2.44
CA MET A 11 6.66 -1.11 -3.01
C MET A 11 8.07 -0.78 -2.51
N THR A 12 8.29 -0.89 -1.19
CA THR A 12 9.57 -0.59 -0.55
C THR A 12 10.36 -1.84 -0.20
N ASP A 13 11.68 -1.76 -0.23
CA ASP A 13 12.55 -2.80 0.34
C ASP A 13 12.55 -2.81 1.88
N GLY A 14 11.90 -1.82 2.50
CA GLY A 14 11.82 -1.63 3.93
C GLY A 14 13.16 -1.29 4.59
N SER A 15 14.12 -0.75 3.84
CA SER A 15 15.51 -0.61 4.29
C SER A 15 15.67 0.26 5.55
N GLY A 16 14.76 1.20 5.77
CA GLY A 16 14.76 2.16 6.87
C GLY A 16 16.18 2.58 7.26
N ARG A 17 16.57 2.20 8.49
CA ARG A 17 17.94 2.35 9.01
C ARG A 17 18.68 1.02 9.18
N CYS A 18 18.02 -0.11 8.94
CA CYS A 18 18.50 -1.44 9.31
C CYS A 18 18.83 -2.34 8.10
N GLY A 19 18.83 -1.78 6.89
CA GLY A 19 19.04 -2.52 5.65
C GLY A 19 17.76 -3.16 5.13
N ALA A 20 17.77 -3.54 3.84
CA ALA A 20 16.60 -4.12 3.17
C ALA A 20 16.08 -5.37 3.90
N ARG A 21 14.75 -5.47 4.02
CA ARG A 21 14.05 -6.55 4.72
C ARG A 21 13.29 -7.48 3.77
N THR A 22 13.53 -7.35 2.46
CA THR A 22 12.83 -8.09 1.41
C THR A 22 12.93 -9.61 1.57
N ASP A 23 14.04 -10.13 2.11
CA ASP A 23 14.23 -11.57 2.28
C ASP A 23 13.26 -12.15 3.33
N TYR A 24 13.04 -11.45 4.43
CA TYR A 24 12.03 -11.83 5.43
C TYR A 24 10.63 -11.82 4.83
N SER A 25 10.29 -10.78 4.09
CA SER A 25 9.00 -10.66 3.40
C SER A 25 8.81 -11.76 2.36
N ARG A 26 9.84 -12.09 1.58
CA ARG A 26 9.81 -13.15 0.56
C ARG A 26 9.63 -14.52 1.19
N ALA A 27 10.38 -14.83 2.23
CA ALA A 27 10.28 -16.09 2.94
C ALA A 27 8.91 -16.23 3.62
N CYS A 28 8.37 -15.16 4.18
CA CYS A 28 7.02 -15.13 4.75
C CYS A 28 5.95 -15.41 3.69
N ALA A 29 6.01 -14.69 2.56
CA ALA A 29 5.10 -14.85 1.42
C ALA A 29 5.09 -16.30 0.89
N GLN A 30 6.28 -16.87 0.64
CA GLN A 30 6.42 -18.22 0.12
C GLN A 30 5.85 -19.27 1.08
N ARG A 31 6.13 -19.16 2.39
CA ARG A 31 5.56 -20.07 3.39
C ARG A 31 4.04 -19.96 3.49
N ALA A 32 3.50 -18.77 3.28
CA ALA A 32 2.07 -18.51 3.27
C ALA A 32 1.41 -18.85 1.91
N GLY A 33 2.13 -19.41 0.94
CA GLY A 33 1.62 -19.80 -0.37
C GLY A 33 1.38 -18.64 -1.35
N ALA A 34 1.84 -17.43 -1.02
CA ALA A 34 1.74 -16.27 -1.90
C ALA A 34 2.91 -16.21 -2.90
N THR A 35 2.68 -15.55 -4.04
CA THR A 35 3.69 -15.36 -5.09
C THR A 35 4.19 -13.92 -5.08
N ALA A 36 5.50 -13.70 -5.00
CA ALA A 36 6.07 -12.37 -5.18
C ALA A 36 5.96 -11.94 -6.65
N SER A 37 5.43 -10.75 -6.91
CA SER A 37 5.45 -10.15 -8.25
C SER A 37 6.86 -9.67 -8.64
N GLY A 38 7.01 -9.15 -9.86
CA GLY A 38 8.23 -8.42 -10.27
C GLY A 38 8.47 -7.13 -9.46
N ILE A 39 7.43 -6.61 -8.79
CA ILE A 39 7.51 -5.48 -7.88
C ILE A 39 7.62 -6.02 -6.45
N PHE A 40 8.85 -6.26 -6.00
CA PHE A 40 9.10 -6.79 -4.65
C PHE A 40 10.31 -6.13 -3.99
N GLY A 41 10.08 -4.94 -3.44
CA GLY A 41 11.12 -4.02 -3.01
C GLY A 41 11.60 -3.14 -4.16
N LEU A 42 10.67 -2.50 -4.88
CA LEU A 42 10.97 -1.72 -6.10
C LEU A 42 12.04 -0.64 -5.89
N ALA A 43 11.99 0.02 -4.74
CA ALA A 43 12.97 1.04 -4.36
C ALA A 43 13.15 1.08 -2.85
N SER A 44 14.25 1.71 -2.41
CA SER A 44 14.54 1.87 -0.99
C SER A 44 13.57 2.82 -0.30
N ASP A 45 13.42 2.68 1.02
CA ASP A 45 12.67 3.66 1.84
C ASP A 45 13.16 5.10 1.59
N ARG A 46 14.46 5.27 1.33
CA ARG A 46 15.03 6.58 1.01
C ARG A 46 14.57 7.11 -0.35
N CYS A 47 14.55 6.28 -1.38
CA CYS A 47 14.07 6.67 -2.70
C CYS A 47 12.60 7.07 -2.66
N TRP A 48 11.77 6.32 -1.93
CA TRP A 48 10.36 6.66 -1.73
C TRP A 48 10.17 7.98 -0.97
N TYR A 49 10.95 8.19 0.09
CA TYR A 49 10.95 9.45 0.82
C TYR A 49 11.30 10.64 -0.07
N ASP A 50 12.36 10.53 -0.89
CA ASP A 50 12.77 11.59 -1.81
C ASP A 50 11.73 11.81 -2.93
N ALA A 51 11.09 10.75 -3.43
CA ALA A 51 9.99 10.83 -4.40
C ALA A 51 8.78 11.57 -3.82
N ILE A 52 8.38 11.26 -2.57
CA ILE A 52 7.28 11.95 -1.91
C ILE A 52 7.61 13.44 -1.72
N LEU A 53 8.81 13.77 -1.25
CA LEU A 53 9.20 15.17 -1.03
C LEU A 53 9.27 15.99 -2.32
N SER A 54 9.60 15.36 -3.44
CA SER A 54 9.70 16.00 -4.75
C SER A 54 8.38 15.97 -5.54
N GLY A 55 7.38 15.22 -5.09
CA GLY A 55 6.14 15.01 -5.85
C GLY A 55 6.33 14.12 -7.09
N ASP A 56 7.40 13.31 -7.14
CA ASP A 56 7.68 12.43 -8.27
C ASP A 56 6.74 11.21 -8.28
N LEU A 57 5.96 11.10 -9.37
CA LEU A 57 4.98 10.06 -9.58
C LEU A 57 5.56 8.81 -10.24
N SER A 58 6.81 8.83 -10.68
CA SER A 58 7.37 7.80 -11.56
C SER A 58 7.34 6.41 -10.92
N LEU A 59 7.77 6.29 -9.66
CA LEU A 59 7.74 5.02 -8.94
C LEU A 59 6.30 4.51 -8.71
N PHE A 60 5.36 5.40 -8.37
CA PHE A 60 3.96 5.05 -8.19
C PHE A 60 3.32 4.55 -9.49
N ARG A 61 3.60 5.21 -10.62
CA ARG A 61 3.10 4.81 -11.95
C ARG A 61 3.63 3.44 -12.37
N THR A 62 4.91 3.14 -12.11
CA THR A 62 5.46 1.80 -12.34
C THR A 62 4.68 0.72 -11.58
N VAL A 63 4.30 0.99 -10.32
CA VAL A 63 3.48 0.06 -9.54
C VAL A 63 2.07 -0.05 -10.12
N VAL A 64 1.43 1.07 -10.48
CA VAL A 64 0.10 1.06 -11.13
C VAL A 64 0.11 0.20 -12.39
N ASP A 65 1.10 0.40 -13.27
CA ASP A 65 1.19 -0.31 -14.55
C ASP A 65 1.39 -1.82 -14.34
N ALA A 66 2.26 -2.22 -13.41
CA ALA A 66 2.46 -3.63 -13.07
C ALA A 66 1.22 -4.30 -12.47
N VAL A 67 0.48 -3.58 -11.61
CA VAL A 67 -0.78 -4.08 -11.03
C VAL A 67 -1.85 -4.24 -12.12
N VAL A 68 -1.92 -3.29 -13.07
CA VAL A 68 -2.88 -3.33 -14.18
C VAL A 68 -2.54 -4.43 -15.16
N GLU A 69 -1.26 -4.64 -15.48
CA GLU A 69 -0.80 -5.72 -16.35
C GLU A 69 -1.22 -7.10 -15.79
N ILE A 70 -0.91 -7.36 -14.52
CA ILE A 70 -1.27 -8.62 -13.87
C ILE A 70 -2.79 -8.73 -13.68
N GLY A 71 -3.44 -7.64 -13.29
CA GLY A 71 -4.89 -7.59 -13.06
C GLY A 71 -5.70 -7.82 -14.33
N ALA A 72 -5.22 -7.33 -15.48
CA ALA A 72 -5.90 -7.50 -16.77
C ALA A 72 -5.91 -8.94 -17.26
N ALA A 73 -4.98 -9.77 -16.78
CA ALA A 73 -4.97 -11.21 -17.05
C ALA A 73 -5.95 -12.01 -16.17
N GLN A 74 -6.68 -11.36 -15.26
CA GLN A 74 -7.63 -11.98 -14.33
C GLN A 74 -9.08 -11.60 -14.69
N THR A 75 -10.03 -12.52 -14.50
CA THR A 75 -11.44 -12.30 -14.85
C THR A 75 -12.13 -11.22 -14.00
N SER A 76 -11.80 -11.16 -12.71
CA SER A 76 -12.34 -10.16 -11.77
C SER A 76 -11.41 -10.05 -10.56
N PRO A 77 -10.25 -9.39 -10.68
CA PRO A 77 -9.27 -9.32 -9.60
C PRO A 77 -9.84 -8.62 -8.36
N LEU A 78 -9.54 -9.21 -7.20
CA LEU A 78 -9.65 -8.55 -5.90
C LEU A 78 -8.27 -7.98 -5.56
N LEU A 79 -8.17 -6.66 -5.50
CA LEU A 79 -6.97 -5.94 -5.09
C LEU A 79 -7.12 -5.54 -3.63
N VAL A 80 -6.09 -5.83 -2.84
CA VAL A 80 -6.01 -5.47 -1.43
C VAL A 80 -4.78 -4.59 -1.22
N SER A 81 -4.98 -3.41 -0.63
CA SER A 81 -3.89 -2.49 -0.24
C SER A 81 -3.93 -2.19 1.25
N ASP A 82 -2.95 -1.47 1.75
CA ASP A 82 -3.08 -0.78 3.03
C ASP A 82 -4.20 0.28 2.95
N ALA A 83 -4.81 0.56 4.09
CA ALA A 83 -5.77 1.64 4.27
C ALA A 83 -5.06 2.98 4.51
N VAL A 84 -5.75 4.08 4.19
CA VAL A 84 -5.36 5.40 4.68
C VAL A 84 -5.79 5.54 6.13
N ASP A 85 -4.84 5.41 7.06
CA ASP A 85 -5.09 5.45 8.51
C ASP A 85 -4.17 6.42 9.26
N GLY A 86 -3.28 7.12 8.55
CA GLY A 86 -2.41 8.14 9.13
C GLY A 86 -1.25 7.56 9.94
N TYR A 87 -0.99 6.25 9.81
CA TYR A 87 0.16 5.58 10.43
C TYR A 87 1.47 5.79 9.69
N ASN A 88 1.46 5.72 8.36
CA ASN A 88 2.65 5.83 7.52
C ASN A 88 2.27 6.41 6.15
N PRO A 89 2.97 7.44 5.64
CA PRO A 89 2.62 8.05 4.36
C PRO A 89 2.71 7.07 3.18
N MET A 90 3.57 6.05 3.25
CA MET A 90 3.64 5.01 2.21
C MET A 90 2.44 4.06 2.23
N HIS A 91 1.88 3.76 3.41
CA HIS A 91 0.65 2.96 3.51
C HIS A 91 -0.52 3.74 2.94
N ASP A 92 -0.63 5.02 3.31
CA ASP A 92 -1.67 5.91 2.80
C ASP A 92 -1.57 6.03 1.25
N LEU A 93 -0.36 6.21 0.69
CA LEU A 93 -0.18 6.30 -0.76
C LEU A 93 -0.32 4.96 -1.50
N CYS A 94 -0.16 3.82 -0.81
CA CYS A 94 -0.42 2.49 -1.35
C CYS A 94 -1.90 2.37 -1.76
N GLU A 95 -2.82 2.90 -0.94
CA GLU A 95 -4.25 2.96 -1.27
C GLU A 95 -4.51 3.72 -2.56
N ALA A 96 -4.01 4.95 -2.69
CA ALA A 96 -4.21 5.78 -3.88
C ALA A 96 -3.62 5.13 -5.14
N THR A 97 -2.50 4.43 -5.00
CA THR A 97 -1.84 3.69 -6.09
C THR A 97 -2.72 2.55 -6.57
N VAL A 98 -3.26 1.72 -5.66
CA VAL A 98 -4.15 0.61 -6.01
C VAL A 98 -5.50 1.12 -6.52
N ALA A 99 -6.04 2.19 -5.96
CA ALA A 99 -7.25 2.83 -6.46
C ALA A 99 -7.08 3.35 -7.90
N ALA A 100 -5.93 3.92 -8.25
CA ALA A 100 -5.60 4.32 -9.61
C ALA A 100 -5.52 3.11 -10.58
N ALA A 101 -4.93 2.00 -10.13
CA ALA A 101 -4.90 0.75 -10.90
C ALA A 101 -6.31 0.20 -11.15
N VAL A 102 -7.18 0.21 -10.13
CA VAL A 102 -8.59 -0.19 -10.27
C VAL A 102 -9.35 0.72 -11.22
N ALA A 103 -9.13 2.03 -11.17
CA ALA A 103 -9.72 2.97 -12.12
C ALA A 103 -9.29 2.66 -13.57
N LYS A 104 -8.00 2.36 -13.78
CA LYS A 104 -7.46 2.00 -15.11
C LYS A 104 -8.03 0.67 -15.63
N LEU A 105 -8.16 -0.36 -14.78
CA LEU A 105 -8.81 -1.62 -15.15
C LEU A 105 -10.28 -1.40 -15.55
N ARG A 106 -11.02 -0.59 -14.79
CA ARG A 106 -12.43 -0.28 -15.09
C ARG A 106 -12.59 0.49 -16.40
N LEU A 107 -11.67 1.40 -16.72
CA LEU A 107 -11.65 2.09 -18.02
C LEU A 107 -11.40 1.13 -19.19
N MET A 108 -10.67 0.04 -18.97
CA MET A 108 -10.48 -1.02 -19.95
C MET A 108 -11.71 -1.95 -20.06
N GLY A 109 -12.80 -1.65 -19.34
CA GLY A 109 -14.00 -2.48 -19.30
C GLY A 109 -13.86 -3.74 -18.44
N LEU A 110 -12.80 -3.83 -17.61
CA LEU A 110 -12.55 -4.98 -16.77
C LEU A 110 -13.11 -4.76 -15.35
N PRO A 111 -13.86 -5.72 -14.79
CA PRO A 111 -14.33 -5.62 -13.43
C PRO A 111 -13.14 -5.75 -12.46
N ALA A 112 -13.08 -4.90 -11.44
CA ALA A 112 -12.07 -4.99 -10.40
C ALA A 112 -12.64 -4.50 -9.06
N THR A 113 -12.31 -5.22 -7.99
CA THR A 113 -12.70 -4.90 -6.61
C THR A 113 -11.49 -4.43 -5.83
N HIS A 114 -11.65 -3.36 -5.04
CA HIS A 114 -10.61 -2.83 -4.15
C HIS A 114 -11.10 -2.91 -2.71
N LEU A 115 -10.32 -3.56 -1.86
CA LEU A 115 -10.49 -3.55 -0.42
C LEU A 115 -9.18 -3.11 0.26
N VAL A 116 -9.27 -2.69 1.52
CA VAL A 116 -8.12 -2.25 2.31
C VAL A 116 -7.98 -3.05 3.61
N ALA A 117 -6.73 -3.32 3.98
CA ALA A 117 -6.33 -3.81 5.29
C ALA A 117 -5.78 -2.65 6.13
N ARG A 118 -6.11 -2.61 7.42
CA ARG A 118 -5.73 -1.49 8.31
C ARG A 118 -4.51 -1.84 9.12
N ALA A 119 -3.61 -0.87 9.30
CA ALA A 119 -2.51 -0.99 10.25
C ALA A 119 -2.95 -0.55 11.66
N VAL A 120 -3.89 0.40 11.74
CA VAL A 120 -4.40 0.94 13.01
C VAL A 120 -5.84 0.49 13.29
N PRO A 121 -6.13 -0.12 14.46
CA PRO A 121 -7.48 -0.46 14.89
C PRO A 121 -8.38 0.78 15.04
N GLY A 122 -9.70 0.59 14.92
CA GLY A 122 -10.69 1.61 15.28
C GLY A 122 -10.95 2.74 14.27
N SER A 123 -10.24 2.80 13.14
CA SER A 123 -10.61 3.70 12.03
C SER A 123 -12.03 3.35 11.53
N GLY A 124 -12.92 4.32 11.30
CA GLY A 124 -14.29 4.05 10.83
C GLY A 124 -14.32 3.42 9.43
N GLY A 125 -15.39 2.74 9.03
CA GLY A 125 -15.54 2.23 7.65
C GLY A 125 -16.35 0.94 7.55
N ARG A 126 -16.77 0.58 6.33
CA ARG A 126 -17.57 -0.63 6.09
C ARG A 126 -16.68 -1.86 5.98
N CYS A 127 -16.78 -2.75 6.96
CA CYS A 127 -16.16 -4.08 6.90
C CYS A 127 -16.87 -4.93 5.84
N VAL A 128 -16.11 -5.55 4.95
CA VAL A 128 -16.62 -6.41 3.85
C VAL A 128 -16.23 -7.87 4.09
N VAL A 129 -15.02 -8.09 4.60
CA VAL A 129 -14.54 -9.43 4.99
C VAL A 129 -14.20 -9.38 6.46
N ASP A 130 -14.73 -10.34 7.21
CA ASP A 130 -14.39 -10.55 8.61
C ASP A 130 -14.34 -12.04 8.90
N ALA A 131 -13.13 -12.59 8.87
CA ALA A 131 -12.89 -14.03 8.96
C ALA A 131 -12.06 -14.36 10.21
N PRO A 132 -12.47 -15.36 11.01
CA PRO A 132 -11.64 -15.85 12.10
C PRO A 132 -10.41 -16.59 11.56
N VAL A 133 -9.26 -16.39 12.20
CA VAL A 133 -8.03 -17.13 11.95
C VAL A 133 -7.81 -18.07 13.12
N GLU A 134 -8.09 -19.35 12.91
CA GLU A 134 -8.12 -20.34 13.98
C GLU A 134 -7.21 -21.55 13.71
N GLY A 135 -7.00 -22.34 14.78
CA GLY A 135 -6.33 -23.63 14.71
C GLY A 135 -4.94 -23.57 14.07
N GLY A 136 -4.74 -24.37 13.01
CA GLY A 136 -3.46 -24.46 12.31
C GLY A 136 -3.02 -23.16 11.64
N HIS A 137 -3.96 -22.35 11.13
CA HIS A 137 -3.67 -21.09 10.45
C HIS A 137 -3.13 -20.05 11.43
N LEU A 138 -3.75 -19.92 12.61
CA LEU A 138 -3.28 -19.00 13.64
C LEU A 138 -1.86 -19.34 14.10
N ARG A 139 -1.57 -20.63 14.34
CA ARG A 139 -0.22 -21.06 14.73
C ARG A 139 0.83 -20.72 13.68
N ARG A 140 0.52 -20.93 12.39
CA ARG A 140 1.45 -20.59 11.30
C ARG A 140 1.63 -19.08 11.13
N LYS A 141 0.56 -18.30 11.31
CA LYS A 141 0.61 -16.82 11.32
C LYS A 141 1.53 -16.32 12.45
N LEU A 142 1.34 -16.82 13.67
CA LEU A 142 2.19 -16.49 14.82
C LEU A 142 3.66 -16.91 14.60
N ALA A 143 3.90 -18.10 14.04
CA ALA A 143 5.25 -18.55 13.71
C ALA A 143 5.93 -17.70 12.62
N ALA A 144 5.17 -17.27 11.60
CA ALA A 144 5.68 -16.39 10.55
C ALA A 144 6.06 -15.01 11.11
N ILE A 145 5.26 -14.49 12.03
CA ILE A 145 5.53 -13.25 12.75
C ILE A 145 6.78 -13.38 13.62
N ALA A 146 6.89 -14.43 14.43
CA ALA A 146 8.05 -14.68 15.27
C ALA A 146 9.36 -14.85 14.46
N ALA A 147 9.28 -15.40 13.25
CA ALA A 147 10.42 -15.53 12.35
C ALA A 147 10.83 -14.19 11.69
N TYR A 148 9.99 -13.17 11.74
CA TYR A 148 10.28 -11.83 11.21
C TYR A 148 10.90 -10.97 12.30
N ALA A 149 12.17 -11.24 12.64
CA ALA A 149 12.85 -10.58 13.76
C ALA A 149 12.80 -9.04 13.71
N PRO A 150 12.96 -8.37 12.55
CA PRO A 150 12.84 -6.91 12.47
C PRO A 150 11.45 -6.33 12.79
N LEU A 151 10.39 -7.14 12.90
CA LEU A 151 9.02 -6.70 13.22
C LEU A 151 8.60 -7.00 14.66
N ALA A 152 9.51 -7.55 15.48
CA ALA A 152 9.17 -8.03 16.82
C ALA A 152 8.59 -6.93 17.72
N GLU A 153 9.15 -5.71 17.65
CA GLU A 153 8.68 -4.57 18.46
C GLU A 153 7.31 -4.06 17.99
N GLU A 154 7.08 -3.92 16.69
CA GLU A 154 5.76 -3.48 16.19
C GLU A 154 4.66 -4.47 16.54
N VAL A 155 4.97 -5.78 16.44
CA VAL A 155 4.03 -6.85 16.80
C VAL A 155 3.72 -6.83 18.29
N ALA A 156 4.75 -6.69 19.14
CA ALA A 156 4.56 -6.65 20.58
C ALA A 156 3.66 -5.48 21.00
N ARG A 157 3.81 -4.31 20.36
CA ARG A 157 2.95 -3.15 20.58
C ARG A 157 1.49 -3.45 20.20
N VAL A 158 1.25 -3.98 19.00
CA VAL A 158 -0.11 -4.31 18.52
C VAL A 158 -0.79 -5.31 19.45
N LEU A 159 -0.07 -6.37 19.85
CA LEU A 159 -0.62 -7.38 20.77
C LEU A 159 -0.82 -6.85 22.19
N GLY A 160 -0.05 -5.84 22.61
CA GLY A 160 -0.26 -5.15 23.88
C GLY A 160 -1.54 -4.31 23.90
N GLU A 161 -1.91 -3.72 22.77
CA GLU A 161 -3.12 -2.89 22.61
C GLU A 161 -4.37 -3.73 22.33
N GLU A 162 -4.27 -4.71 21.44
CA GLU A 162 -5.37 -5.60 21.03
C GLU A 162 -4.84 -7.05 20.95
N PRO A 163 -4.91 -7.83 22.05
CA PRO A 163 -4.38 -9.21 22.10
C PRO A 163 -4.95 -10.13 21.02
N GLU A 164 -6.20 -9.90 20.62
CA GLU A 164 -6.92 -10.68 19.62
C GLU A 164 -6.71 -10.16 18.17
N ALA A 165 -5.87 -9.14 17.96
CA ALA A 165 -5.68 -8.51 16.65
C ALA A 165 -5.23 -9.50 15.56
N LEU A 166 -4.54 -10.58 15.94
CA LEU A 166 -4.06 -11.59 14.99
C LEU A 166 -5.09 -12.70 14.71
N HIS A 167 -6.17 -12.77 15.47
CA HIS A 167 -7.19 -13.83 15.42
C HIS A 167 -8.27 -13.57 14.38
N ARG A 168 -8.26 -12.39 13.73
CA ARG A 168 -9.20 -12.05 12.66
C ARG A 168 -8.46 -11.48 11.46
N GLU A 169 -8.95 -11.80 10.27
CA GLU A 169 -8.62 -11.10 9.03
C GLU A 169 -9.81 -10.23 8.63
N ARG A 170 -9.58 -8.91 8.59
CA ARG A 170 -10.60 -7.92 8.28
C ARG A 170 -10.20 -7.09 7.06
N LEU A 171 -11.07 -7.02 6.07
CA LEU A 171 -10.92 -6.15 4.90
C LEU A 171 -12.10 -5.20 4.81
N PHE A 172 -11.81 -3.95 4.46
CA PHE A 172 -12.78 -2.86 4.45
C PHE A 172 -12.92 -2.26 3.07
N GLN A 173 -14.06 -1.64 2.80
CA GLN A 173 -14.22 -0.80 1.64
C GLN A 173 -13.38 0.49 1.81
N PRO A 174 -12.56 0.90 0.82
CA PRO A 174 -11.87 2.18 0.87
C PRO A 174 -12.90 3.32 0.96
N SER A 175 -12.65 4.29 1.85
CA SER A 175 -13.58 5.40 2.10
C SER A 175 -12.88 6.76 2.30
N PHE A 176 -11.56 6.82 2.10
CA PHE A 176 -10.80 8.05 2.33
C PHE A 176 -10.84 8.95 1.09
N GLU A 177 -11.30 10.18 1.25
CA GLU A 177 -11.57 11.09 0.12
C GLU A 177 -10.44 12.09 -0.17
N TRP A 178 -9.33 12.00 0.55
CA TRP A 178 -8.19 12.92 0.41
C TRP A 178 -8.57 14.41 0.57
N PRO A 179 -9.16 14.78 1.74
CA PRO A 179 -9.67 16.13 2.00
C PRO A 179 -8.57 17.20 1.92
N ASP A 180 -8.93 18.47 1.72
CA ASP A 180 -7.95 19.56 1.62
C ASP A 180 -7.09 19.71 2.88
N VAL A 181 -7.66 19.43 4.05
CA VAL A 181 -7.00 19.52 5.35
C VAL A 181 -7.22 18.21 6.11
N TRP A 182 -6.11 17.60 6.52
CA TRP A 182 -6.06 16.46 7.43
C TRP A 182 -4.68 16.43 8.09
N THR A 183 -4.61 16.00 9.34
CA THR A 183 -3.37 15.94 10.11
C THR A 183 -3.14 14.50 10.55
N PRO A 184 -2.43 13.70 9.74
CA PRO A 184 -2.09 12.34 10.10
C PRO A 184 -1.01 12.29 11.19
N GLU A 185 -1.02 11.23 11.98
CA GLU A 185 -0.09 11.04 13.08
C GLU A 185 1.37 10.94 12.58
N TRP A 186 1.59 10.35 11.40
CA TRP A 186 2.93 10.28 10.79
C TRP A 186 3.53 11.65 10.47
N GLU A 187 2.73 12.70 10.26
CA GLU A 187 3.24 14.05 9.98
C GLU A 187 3.84 14.65 11.26
N ARG A 188 3.11 14.51 12.37
CA ARG A 188 3.55 14.93 13.71
C ARG A 188 4.85 14.21 14.11
N ILE A 189 4.88 12.88 13.98
CA ILE A 189 6.06 12.05 14.25
C ILE A 189 7.21 12.43 13.30
N GLY A 190 6.92 12.71 12.03
CA GLY A 190 7.89 13.17 11.04
C GLY A 190 8.60 14.46 11.49
N ALA A 191 7.84 15.44 11.96
CA ALA A 191 8.37 16.70 12.49
C ALA A 191 9.28 16.48 13.72
N GLU A 192 8.87 15.64 14.67
CA GLU A 192 9.71 15.28 15.83
C GLU A 192 11.03 14.61 15.42
N ARG A 193 10.98 13.73 14.42
CA ARG A 193 12.19 13.05 13.92
C ARG A 193 13.13 14.01 13.20
N VAL A 194 12.63 15.05 12.55
CA VAL A 194 13.45 16.12 11.96
C VAL A 194 14.09 16.97 13.06
N ALA A 195 13.34 17.34 14.10
CA ALA A 195 13.88 18.03 15.27
C ALA A 195 15.00 17.22 15.95
N ALA A 196 14.88 15.89 15.95
CA ALA A 196 15.91 14.95 16.41
C ALA A 196 17.02 14.67 15.37
N SER A 197 17.11 15.43 14.27
CA SER A 197 18.09 15.27 13.18
C SER A 197 18.13 13.89 12.53
N LYS A 198 17.02 13.14 12.56
CA LYS A 198 16.90 11.82 11.92
C LYS A 198 16.52 11.89 10.45
N TYR A 199 15.87 12.99 10.04
CA TYR A 199 15.49 13.27 8.65
C TYR A 199 15.79 14.74 8.32
N ALA A 200 16.00 15.04 7.04
CA ALA A 200 16.27 16.39 6.59
C ALA A 200 15.01 17.27 6.62
N ARG A 201 13.85 16.70 6.25
CA ARG A 201 12.58 17.42 6.14
C ARG A 201 11.39 16.53 6.54
N PRO A 202 10.32 17.08 7.13
CA PRO A 202 9.13 16.28 7.35
C PRO A 202 8.40 16.08 6.01
N ILE A 203 7.79 14.91 5.84
CA ILE A 203 6.70 14.76 4.88
C ILE A 203 5.49 15.43 5.50
N GLU A 204 4.70 16.11 4.68
CA GLU A 204 3.52 16.88 5.09
C GLU A 204 2.37 16.46 4.17
N TYR A 205 1.19 16.26 4.73
CA TYR A 205 0.01 15.79 4.02
C TYR A 205 -0.39 16.74 2.92
N VAL A 206 -0.62 18.01 3.27
CA VAL A 206 -1.11 19.03 2.33
C VAL A 206 -0.11 19.29 1.21
N ARG A 207 1.18 19.33 1.54
CA ARG A 207 2.24 19.73 0.61
C ARG A 207 2.77 18.61 -0.26
N HIS A 208 2.87 17.39 0.28
CA HIS A 208 3.60 16.31 -0.37
C HIS A 208 2.67 15.12 -0.72
N VAL A 209 1.92 14.60 0.25
CA VAL A 209 1.14 13.37 0.05
C VAL A 209 -0.13 13.60 -0.76
N ARG A 210 -0.93 14.61 -0.39
CA ARG A 210 -2.21 14.87 -1.04
C ARG A 210 -2.07 15.17 -2.54
N PRO A 211 -1.12 16.00 -3.01
CA PRO A 211 -0.95 16.25 -4.44
C PRO A 211 -0.63 14.97 -5.22
N ILE A 212 0.19 14.07 -4.66
CA ILE A 212 0.50 12.77 -5.27
C ILE A 212 -0.75 11.91 -5.37
N ALA A 213 -1.48 11.73 -4.26
CA ALA A 213 -2.70 10.93 -4.25
C ALA A 213 -3.74 11.46 -5.24
N ARG A 214 -3.97 12.78 -5.26
CA ARG A 214 -4.88 13.42 -6.22
C ARG A 214 -4.41 13.23 -7.65
N ALA A 215 -3.12 13.35 -7.93
CA ALA A 215 -2.59 13.13 -9.28
C ALA A 215 -2.77 11.67 -9.74
N LEU A 216 -2.61 10.69 -8.85
CA LEU A 216 -2.87 9.28 -9.15
C LEU A 216 -4.36 9.03 -9.44
N LEU A 217 -5.25 9.57 -8.59
CA LEU A 217 -6.70 9.37 -8.70
C LEU A 217 -7.33 10.16 -9.86
N CYS A 218 -6.80 11.34 -10.21
CA CYS A 218 -7.26 12.18 -11.32
C CYS A 218 -6.66 11.78 -12.67
N SER A 219 -5.84 10.73 -12.74
CA SER A 219 -5.24 10.27 -13.99
C SER A 219 -6.03 9.18 -14.77
N PRO A 220 -7.36 9.31 -15.06
CA PRO A 220 -8.01 8.44 -16.04
C PRO A 220 -8.22 9.00 -17.47
N ALA A 221 -7.73 10.19 -17.89
CA ALA A 221 -8.28 10.81 -19.11
C ALA A 221 -7.38 11.65 -20.06
N ARG A 222 -6.04 11.47 -20.11
CA ARG A 222 -5.19 12.35 -20.97
C ARG A 222 -4.20 11.68 -21.93
N ALA A 223 -4.35 10.39 -22.23
CA ALA A 223 -3.53 9.74 -23.26
C ALA A 223 -4.29 9.40 -24.57
N ALA A 224 -5.63 9.43 -24.57
CA ALA A 224 -6.41 9.05 -25.75
C ALA A 224 -6.71 10.21 -26.73
N THR A 225 -6.46 11.47 -26.36
CA THR A 225 -6.93 12.63 -27.16
C THR A 225 -5.83 13.39 -27.91
N GLN A 226 -4.57 12.91 -27.91
CA GLN A 226 -3.49 13.53 -28.68
C GLN A 226 -3.06 12.72 -29.93
N ALA A 227 -3.69 11.58 -30.20
CA ALA A 227 -3.40 10.78 -31.41
C ALA A 227 -4.33 11.11 -32.60
N GLU A 228 -5.45 11.81 -32.40
CA GLU A 228 -6.44 12.06 -33.49
C GLU A 228 -6.32 13.43 -34.18
N HIS A 229 -5.42 14.32 -33.75
CA HIS A 229 -5.23 15.64 -34.39
C HIS A 229 -3.99 15.75 -35.29
N ALA A 230 -3.24 14.67 -35.53
CA ALA A 230 -2.05 14.68 -36.39
C ALA A 230 -2.28 14.14 -37.81
N THR A 231 -3.52 13.80 -38.19
CA THR A 231 -3.86 13.30 -39.53
C THR A 231 -5.03 14.07 -40.14
N CYS A 232 -4.88 15.38 -40.33
CA CYS A 232 -5.70 16.12 -41.30
C CYS A 232 -5.10 17.49 -41.64
N GLU A 233 -3.93 17.51 -42.28
CA GLU A 233 -3.56 18.62 -43.17
C GLU A 233 -2.94 18.00 -44.43
N SER A 234 -3.67 18.14 -45.54
CA SER A 234 -3.24 17.92 -46.92
C SER A 234 -3.53 19.20 -47.68
#